data_AF-G5QY68-F1
#
_entry.id   AF-G5QY68-F1
#
_cell.length_a   1.000
_cell.length_b   1.000
_cell.length_c   1.000
_cell.angle_alpha   90.00
_cell.angle_beta   90.00
_cell.angle_gamma   90.00
#
_symmetry.space_group_name_H-M   'P 1'
#
loop_
_entity.id
_entity.type
_entity.pdbx_description
1 polymer ?
#
loop_
_entity_poly.entity_id
_entity_poly.type
_entity_poly.pdbx_seq_one_letter_code
_entity_poly.pdbx_strand_id
1 'polypeptide(L)'
;MWWVPTQPLEALKVVEAWGFRLMTMKGFTWNKCGSRQTEKLVMGMGHMTRANSEDCLFAVKGNLPERIDAGIIQSFTAPRLAHSQKPDIVREKLVQLLGDVPRIELFARQSSHGFDVWGNECESSDVMLLPGIAEFIKEERVCVQQN
;
A
#
# COMPACT_ATOMS: atom_id res chain seq x y z
N MET A 1 0.99 3.15 -4.29
CA MET A 1 -0.25 3.89 -3.95
C MET A 1 -1.44 3.16 -4.53
N TRP A 2 -2.43 2.80 -3.72
CA TRP A 2 -3.71 2.28 -4.22
C TRP A 2 -4.45 3.38 -4.98
N TRP A 3 -5.05 3.05 -6.11
CA TRP A 3 -5.81 3.99 -6.92
C TRP A 3 -7.03 3.31 -7.52
N VAL A 4 -8.02 4.10 -7.95
CA VAL A 4 -9.25 3.57 -8.55
C VAL A 4 -9.23 3.77 -10.07
N PRO A 5 -9.61 2.76 -10.88
CA PRO A 5 -9.56 2.82 -12.35
C PRO A 5 -10.31 4.00 -12.99
N THR A 6 -11.28 4.58 -12.30
CA THR A 6 -12.06 5.74 -12.76
C THR A 6 -11.37 7.08 -12.51
N GLN A 7 -10.25 7.11 -11.78
CA GLN A 7 -9.50 8.32 -11.46
C GLN A 7 -7.99 8.19 -11.77
N PRO A 8 -7.60 7.75 -12.99
CA PRO A 8 -6.19 7.57 -13.34
C PRO A 8 -5.44 8.90 -13.38
N LEU A 9 -6.07 9.97 -13.87
CA LEU A 9 -5.42 11.28 -14.01
C LEU A 9 -5.13 11.91 -12.65
N GLU A 10 -6.04 11.77 -11.69
CA GLU A 10 -5.88 12.25 -10.32
C GLU A 10 -4.73 11.52 -9.62
N ALA A 11 -4.65 10.19 -9.78
CA ALA A 11 -3.54 9.41 -9.24
C ALA A 11 -2.18 9.87 -9.80
N LEU A 12 -2.11 10.16 -11.11
CA LEU A 12 -0.90 10.69 -11.74
C LEU A 12 -0.54 12.09 -11.27
N LYS A 13 -1.52 12.98 -11.09
CA LYS A 13 -1.31 14.32 -10.53
C LYS A 13 -0.72 14.28 -9.12
N VAL A 14 -1.15 13.34 -8.28
CA VAL A 14 -0.57 13.16 -6.93
C VAL A 14 0.89 12.70 -7.02
N VAL A 15 1.17 11.71 -7.87
CA VAL A 15 2.55 11.22 -8.12
C VAL A 15 3.47 12.36 -8.56
N GLU A 16 3.02 13.17 -9.54
CA GLU A 16 3.75 14.34 -10.04
C GLU A 16 3.94 15.41 -8.96
N ALA A 17 2.87 15.79 -8.25
CA ALA A 17 2.92 16.83 -7.22
C ALA A 17 3.87 16.49 -6.07
N TRP A 18 4.03 15.20 -5.74
CA TRP A 18 4.96 14.74 -4.70
C TRP A 18 6.40 14.57 -5.22
N GLY A 19 6.62 14.77 -6.52
CA GLY A 19 7.92 14.68 -7.19
C GLY A 19 8.39 13.25 -7.42
N PHE A 20 7.45 12.30 -7.55
CA PHE A 20 7.75 10.91 -7.91
C PHE A 20 7.62 10.72 -9.42
N ARG A 21 8.48 9.86 -9.98
CA ARG A 21 8.34 9.35 -11.34
C ARG A 21 7.56 8.05 -11.31
N LEU A 22 6.48 7.98 -12.10
CA LEU A 22 5.70 6.75 -12.26
C LEU A 22 6.60 5.63 -12.84
N MET A 23 6.53 4.44 -12.24
CA MET A 23 7.16 3.22 -12.77
C MET A 23 6.13 2.34 -13.47
N THR A 24 4.99 2.10 -12.81
CA THR A 24 3.89 1.29 -13.35
C THR A 24 2.60 1.61 -12.60
N MET A 25 1.47 1.61 -13.32
CA MET A 25 0.13 1.71 -12.71
C MET A 25 -0.30 0.41 -12.00
N LYS A 26 0.39 -0.70 -12.27
CA LYS A 26 0.08 -2.05 -11.81
C LYS A 26 1.28 -2.68 -11.13
N GLY A 27 1.77 -2.07 -10.05
CA GLY A 27 2.80 -2.64 -9.18
C GLY A 27 2.29 -3.87 -8.43
N PHE A 28 1.06 -3.81 -7.93
CA PHE A 28 0.29 -4.97 -7.49
C PHE A 28 -1.16 -4.90 -7.99
N THR A 29 -1.76 -6.03 -8.35
CA THR A 29 -3.19 -6.16 -8.66
C THR A 29 -3.81 -7.16 -7.69
N TRP A 30 -4.75 -6.67 -6.88
CA TRP A 30 -5.58 -7.48 -6.01
C TRP A 30 -6.83 -7.93 -6.75
N ASN A 31 -6.92 -9.21 -7.10
CA ASN A 31 -8.14 -9.81 -7.62
C ASN A 31 -9.02 -10.26 -6.46
N LYS A 32 -10.20 -9.63 -6.31
CA LYS A 32 -11.10 -9.98 -5.22
C LYS A 32 -11.79 -11.31 -5.51
N CYS A 33 -11.74 -12.22 -4.55
CA CYS A 33 -12.46 -13.49 -4.59
C CYS A 33 -13.54 -13.59 -3.50
N GLY A 34 -14.35 -14.65 -3.59
CA GLY A 34 -15.35 -14.97 -2.57
C GLY A 34 -14.70 -15.44 -1.27
N SER A 35 -15.19 -14.97 -0.13
CA SER A 35 -14.67 -15.37 1.19
C SER A 35 -14.82 -16.87 1.48
N ARG A 36 -15.81 -17.53 0.85
CA ARG A 36 -16.04 -18.98 0.96
C ARG A 36 -15.66 -19.76 -0.30
N GLN A 37 -15.34 -19.06 -1.38
CA GLN A 37 -15.05 -19.61 -2.72
C GLN A 37 -13.89 -18.80 -3.30
N THR A 38 -12.68 -19.09 -2.84
CA THR A 38 -11.48 -18.29 -3.12
C THR A 38 -11.02 -18.41 -4.58
N GLU A 39 -11.51 -19.42 -5.29
CA GLU A 39 -11.32 -19.67 -6.72
C GLU A 39 -12.26 -18.82 -7.60
N LYS A 40 -13.30 -18.22 -7.04
CA LYS A 40 -14.28 -17.43 -7.79
C LYS A 40 -14.09 -15.94 -7.57
N LEU A 41 -14.04 -15.20 -8.67
CA LEU A 41 -14.03 -13.74 -8.65
C LEU A 41 -15.38 -13.19 -8.21
N VAL A 42 -15.35 -12.12 -7.41
CA VAL A 42 -16.56 -11.38 -7.05
C VAL A 42 -16.85 -10.30 -8.07
N MET A 43 -18.13 -10.10 -8.37
CA MET A 43 -18.58 -8.97 -9.20
C MET A 43 -18.74 -7.73 -8.32
N GLY A 44 -17.98 -6.67 -8.62
CA GLY A 44 -18.13 -5.36 -8.01
C GLY A 44 -18.92 -4.38 -8.87
N MET A 45 -18.85 -3.11 -8.49
CA MET A 45 -19.45 -2.01 -9.24
C MET A 45 -18.67 -1.73 -10.54
N GLY A 46 -19.28 -1.02 -11.48
CA GLY A 46 -18.63 -0.60 -12.71
C GLY A 46 -19.63 -0.27 -13.81
N HIS A 47 -19.25 0.65 -14.69
CA HIS A 47 -20.12 1.17 -15.75
C HIS A 47 -20.09 0.28 -16.99
N MET A 48 -18.92 0.12 -17.62
CA MET A 48 -18.76 -0.64 -18.87
C MET A 48 -18.55 -2.14 -18.62
N THR A 49 -17.86 -2.49 -17.53
CA THR A 49 -17.64 -3.87 -17.06
C THR A 49 -17.75 -3.89 -15.54
N ARG A 50 -18.03 -5.06 -14.96
CA ARG A 50 -18.05 -5.23 -13.49
C ARG A 50 -16.62 -5.29 -12.97
N ALA A 51 -16.20 -4.31 -12.17
CA ALA A 51 -14.85 -4.31 -11.61
C ALA A 51 -14.72 -5.39 -10.53
N ASN A 52 -13.61 -6.13 -10.55
CA ASN A 52 -13.29 -7.13 -9.54
C ASN A 52 -11.92 -6.88 -8.89
N SER A 53 -11.05 -6.10 -9.50
CA SER A 53 -9.69 -5.86 -9.04
C SER A 53 -9.46 -4.45 -8.51
N GLU A 54 -8.48 -4.32 -7.62
CA GLU A 54 -7.88 -3.03 -7.24
C GLU A 54 -6.39 -3.06 -7.57
N ASP A 55 -5.88 -1.95 -8.10
CA ASP A 55 -4.48 -1.82 -8.48
C ASP A 55 -3.73 -0.88 -7.52
N CYS A 56 -2.46 -1.21 -7.28
CA CYS A 56 -1.50 -0.36 -6.59
C CYS A 56 -0.42 0.05 -7.58
N LEU A 57 -0.25 1.35 -7.80
CA LEU A 57 0.83 1.87 -8.64
C LEU A 57 2.15 1.96 -7.85
N PHE A 58 3.26 1.82 -8.55
CA PHE A 58 4.61 2.08 -8.05
C PHE A 58 5.18 3.33 -8.70
N ALA A 59 5.81 4.16 -7.89
CA ALA A 59 6.49 5.38 -8.29
C ALA A 59 7.75 5.58 -7.44
N VAL A 60 8.75 6.26 -7.97
CA VAL A 60 10.07 6.41 -7.35
C VAL A 60 10.49 7.87 -7.37
N LYS A 61 11.08 8.34 -6.27
CA LYS A 61 11.74 9.65 -6.17
C LYS A 61 13.21 9.42 -5.85
N GLY A 62 14.11 10.01 -6.63
CA GLY A 62 15.54 9.71 -6.54
C GLY A 62 15.89 8.38 -7.21
N ASN A 63 16.78 7.62 -6.56
CA ASN A 63 17.27 6.34 -7.09
C ASN A 63 16.23 5.23 -6.95
N LEU A 64 16.18 4.34 -7.94
CA LEU A 64 15.39 3.12 -7.85
C LEU A 64 15.95 2.25 -6.70
N PRO A 65 15.12 1.82 -5.73
CA PRO A 65 15.60 0.92 -4.68
C PRO A 65 16.03 -0.41 -5.26
N GLU A 66 16.96 -1.07 -4.58
CA GLU A 66 17.38 -2.42 -4.93
C GLU A 66 16.21 -3.40 -4.78
N ARG A 67 15.98 -4.20 -5.82
CA ARG A 67 14.98 -5.26 -5.82
C ARG A 67 15.63 -6.54 -5.30
N ILE A 68 15.23 -7.00 -4.12
CA ILE A 68 15.80 -8.18 -3.46
C ILE A 68 15.19 -9.47 -4.01
N ASP A 69 13.90 -9.46 -4.36
CA ASP A 69 13.22 -10.62 -4.93
C ASP A 69 12.57 -10.30 -6.29
N ALA A 70 13.07 -10.95 -7.35
CA ALA A 70 12.55 -10.83 -8.71
C ALA A 70 11.41 -11.80 -9.03
N GLY A 71 11.14 -12.78 -8.17
CA GLY A 71 10.10 -13.80 -8.32
C GLY A 71 8.71 -13.36 -7.86
N ILE A 72 8.57 -12.15 -7.30
CA ILE A 72 7.28 -11.65 -6.83
C ILE A 72 6.35 -11.39 -8.00
N ILE A 73 5.28 -12.17 -8.07
CA ILE A 73 4.20 -12.00 -9.03
C ILE A 73 3.36 -10.77 -8.64
N GLN A 74 3.13 -9.92 -9.64
CA GLN A 74 2.37 -8.67 -9.57
C GLN A 74 0.88 -8.88 -9.21
N SER A 75 0.31 -10.00 -9.63
CA SER A 75 -1.10 -10.36 -9.42
C SER A 75 -1.26 -11.32 -8.23
N PHE A 76 -2.29 -11.10 -7.42
CA PHE A 76 -2.66 -12.03 -6.34
C PHE A 76 -4.18 -12.02 -6.11
N THR A 77 -4.66 -13.04 -5.41
CA THR A 77 -6.08 -13.22 -5.10
C THR A 77 -6.28 -13.20 -3.59
N ALA A 78 -7.25 -12.43 -3.11
CA ALA A 78 -7.63 -12.40 -1.70
C ALA A 78 -9.11 -12.00 -1.55
N PRO A 79 -9.81 -12.47 -0.50
CA PRO A 79 -11.20 -12.12 -0.29
C PRO A 79 -11.36 -10.65 0.09
N ARG A 80 -12.50 -10.04 -0.28
CA ARG A 80 -12.83 -8.68 0.15
C ARG A 80 -12.96 -8.63 1.68
N LEU A 81 -12.23 -7.71 2.29
CA LEU A 81 -12.23 -7.47 3.74
C LEU A 81 -13.27 -6.38 4.12
N ALA A 82 -13.12 -5.76 5.29
CA ALA A 82 -13.93 -4.62 5.71
C ALA A 82 -13.81 -3.46 4.71
N HIS A 83 -14.72 -2.48 4.81
CA HIS A 83 -14.82 -1.40 3.84
C HIS A 83 -13.47 -0.65 3.68
N SER A 84 -12.95 -0.64 2.45
CA SER A 84 -11.65 -0.06 2.07
C SER A 84 -10.39 -0.76 2.64
N GLN A 85 -10.54 -1.80 3.48
CA GLN A 85 -9.42 -2.55 4.03
C GLN A 85 -8.69 -3.34 2.94
N LYS A 86 -7.40 -3.05 2.79
CA LYS A 86 -6.51 -3.74 1.86
C LYS A 86 -5.93 -4.99 2.53
N PRO A 87 -5.64 -6.06 1.77
CA PRO A 87 -5.13 -7.30 2.34
C PRO A 87 -3.67 -7.16 2.79
N ASP A 88 -3.36 -7.73 3.97
CA ASP A 88 -2.06 -7.59 4.63
C ASP A 88 -0.89 -8.19 3.82
N ILE A 89 -1.17 -9.18 2.96
CA ILE A 89 -0.22 -9.81 2.02
C ILE A 89 0.56 -8.80 1.18
N VAL A 90 -0.01 -7.61 0.93
CA VAL A 90 0.68 -6.57 0.15
C VAL A 90 1.86 -5.99 0.94
N ARG A 91 1.74 -5.85 2.26
CA ARG A 91 2.86 -5.42 3.12
C ARG A 91 3.96 -6.47 3.15
N GLU A 92 3.59 -7.74 3.31
CA GLU A 92 4.53 -8.87 3.26
C GLU A 92 5.30 -8.90 1.94
N LYS A 93 4.60 -8.74 0.81
CA LYS A 93 5.23 -8.66 -0.51
C LYS A 93 6.14 -7.45 -0.68
N LEU A 94 5.81 -6.30 -0.08
CA LEU A 94 6.70 -5.12 -0.09
C LEU A 94 7.98 -5.38 0.70
N VAL A 95 7.88 -6.04 1.87
CA VAL A 95 9.05 -6.45 2.67
C VAL A 95 9.90 -7.46 1.90
N GLN A 96 9.29 -8.47 1.26
CA GLN A 96 10.01 -9.43 0.40
C GLN A 96 10.70 -8.73 -0.79
N LEU A 97 10.05 -7.73 -1.39
CA LEU A 97 10.56 -7.03 -2.57
C LEU A 97 11.75 -6.13 -2.28
N LEU A 98 11.72 -5.42 -1.14
CA LEU A 98 12.65 -4.33 -0.82
C LEU A 98 13.51 -4.58 0.42
N GLY A 99 13.30 -5.69 1.13
CA GLY A 99 14.02 -6.02 2.37
C GLY A 99 13.64 -5.12 3.53
N ASP A 100 14.47 -5.09 4.56
CA ASP A 100 14.24 -4.26 5.75
C ASP A 100 14.65 -2.80 5.55
N VAL A 101 13.69 -1.96 5.16
CA VAL A 101 13.88 -0.53 4.89
C VAL A 101 12.89 0.29 5.72
N PRO A 102 13.15 1.58 6.00
CA PRO A 102 12.14 2.46 6.60
C PRO A 102 10.89 2.54 5.72
N ARG A 103 9.70 2.36 6.32
CA ARG A 103 8.42 2.34 5.60
C ARG A 103 7.37 3.12 6.39
N ILE A 104 6.51 3.82 5.66
CA ILE A 104 5.33 4.46 6.22
C ILE A 104 4.08 4.10 5.41
N GLU A 105 2.98 3.81 6.10
CA GLU A 105 1.64 3.69 5.53
C GLU A 105 0.81 4.94 5.87
N LEU A 106 0.38 5.65 4.83
CA LEU A 106 -0.48 6.83 4.96
C LEU A 106 -1.95 6.44 4.84
N PHE A 107 -2.80 7.16 5.57
CA PHE A 107 -4.25 6.91 5.69
C PHE A 107 -4.58 5.54 6.30
N ALA A 108 -3.71 5.05 7.19
CA ALA A 108 -3.93 3.82 7.93
C ALA A 108 -5.07 3.97 8.94
N ARG A 109 -5.73 2.85 9.27
CA ARG A 109 -6.73 2.76 10.35
C ARG A 109 -6.27 1.93 11.54
N GLN A 110 -5.17 1.20 11.39
CA GLN A 110 -4.60 0.32 12.40
C GLN A 110 -3.08 0.33 12.25
N SER A 111 -2.37 0.08 13.34
CA SER A 111 -0.93 -0.15 13.31
C SER A 111 -0.59 -1.33 12.42
N SER A 112 0.58 -1.29 11.78
CA SER A 112 1.10 -2.43 11.05
C SER A 112 2.54 -2.70 11.44
N HIS A 113 2.85 -3.96 11.78
CA HIS A 113 4.18 -4.33 12.21
C HIS A 113 5.22 -4.03 11.11
N GLY A 114 6.30 -3.33 11.47
CA GLY A 114 7.38 -2.96 10.54
C GLY A 114 7.08 -1.77 9.62
N PHE A 115 5.95 -1.09 9.80
CA PHE A 115 5.58 0.14 9.10
C PHE A 115 5.26 1.21 10.14
N ASP A 116 5.84 2.39 9.96
CA ASP A 116 5.32 3.59 10.63
C ASP A 116 3.92 3.87 10.04
N VAL A 117 2.97 4.32 10.85
CA VAL A 117 1.62 4.60 10.37
C VAL A 117 1.20 6.03 10.61
N TRP A 118 0.42 6.57 9.67
CA TRP A 118 -0.29 7.83 9.86
C TRP A 118 -1.72 7.69 9.35
N GLY A 119 -2.69 8.11 10.14
CA GLY A 119 -4.07 8.25 9.68
C GLY A 119 -5.00 8.81 10.75
N ASN A 120 -5.97 9.62 10.33
CA ASN A 120 -6.91 10.29 11.24
C ASN A 120 -7.82 9.31 12.01
N GLU A 121 -7.98 8.08 11.51
CA GLU A 121 -8.76 7.00 12.13
C GLU A 121 -7.85 5.95 12.79
N CYS A 122 -6.54 6.23 12.93
CA CYS A 122 -5.59 5.34 13.60
C CYS A 122 -5.36 5.83 15.03
N GLU A 123 -5.70 5.00 16.01
CA GLU A 123 -5.54 5.32 17.45
C GLU A 123 -4.08 5.62 17.82
N SER A 124 -3.12 4.99 17.14
CA SER A 124 -1.69 5.09 17.41
C SER A 124 -0.89 5.45 16.14
N SER A 125 -1.01 6.70 15.70
CA SER A 125 -0.15 7.22 14.62
C SER A 125 1.30 7.39 15.11
N ASP A 126 2.28 6.95 14.33
CA ASP A 126 3.73 7.10 14.61
C ASP A 126 4.26 8.50 14.22
N VAL A 127 3.50 9.23 13.41
CA VAL A 127 3.92 10.50 12.80
C VAL A 127 2.80 11.53 12.95
N MET A 128 3.17 12.80 13.09
CA MET A 128 2.27 13.95 12.98
C MET A 128 2.61 14.69 11.69
N LEU A 129 1.60 14.95 10.86
CA LEU A 129 1.75 15.74 9.64
C LEU A 129 1.35 17.19 9.92
N LEU A 130 2.32 18.09 9.90
CA LEU A 130 2.16 19.53 10.00
C LEU A 130 2.36 20.17 8.60
N PRO A 131 1.94 21.44 8.39
CA PRO A 131 2.21 22.11 7.12
C PRO A 131 3.71 22.11 6.78
N GLY A 132 4.08 21.32 5.77
CA GLY A 132 5.46 21.24 5.26
C GLY A 132 6.43 20.35 6.04
N ILE A 133 6.01 19.71 7.14
CA ILE A 133 6.89 18.84 7.95
C ILE A 133 6.13 17.62 8.50
N ALA A 134 6.86 16.50 8.62
CA ALA A 134 6.40 15.30 9.30
C ALA A 134 7.28 15.07 10.54
N GLU A 135 6.66 15.01 11.72
CA GLU A 135 7.36 14.80 13.00
C GLU A 135 7.02 13.42 13.56
N PHE A 136 8.02 12.67 14.01
CA PHE A 136 7.80 11.37 14.64
C PHE A 136 7.27 11.56 16.07
N ILE A 137 6.14 10.91 16.37
CA ILE A 137 5.53 10.84 17.69
C ILE A 137 6.16 9.62 18.38
N LYS A 138 7.40 9.72 18.89
CA LYS A 138 7.99 8.62 19.66
C LYS A 138 7.91 8.89 21.15
N GLU A 139 7.31 7.96 21.89
CA GLU A 139 7.98 7.40 23.07
C GLU A 139 8.91 6.27 22.59
N GLU A 140 10.07 6.12 23.22
CA GLU A 140 11.25 5.35 22.79
C GLU A 140 10.96 4.00 22.09
N ARG A 141 11.49 3.81 20.87
CA ARG A 141 11.71 2.44 20.36
C ARG A 141 12.90 1.88 21.12
N VAL A 142 12.66 1.03 22.10
CA VAL A 142 13.69 0.19 22.72
C VAL A 142 14.34 -0.61 21.60
N CYS A 143 15.56 -0.22 21.22
CA CYS A 143 16.46 -1.10 20.48
C CYS A 143 16.74 -2.29 21.40
N VAL A 144 16.04 -3.40 21.19
CA VAL A 144 16.50 -4.69 21.70
C VAL A 144 17.77 -5.01 20.90
N GLN A 145 18.91 -4.60 21.42
CA GLN A 145 20.19 -5.18 21.04
C GLN A 145 20.09 -6.67 21.39
N GLN A 146 19.92 -7.51 20.38
CA GLN A 146 20.15 -8.94 20.54
C GLN A 146 21.67 -9.13 20.66
N ASN A 147 22.10 -9.57 21.84
CA ASN A 147 23.43 -10.12 22.09
C ASN A 147 23.61 -11.45 21.36
#